data_AF-A0A975MV88-F1
#
_entry.id   AF-A0A975MV88-F1
#
_cell.length_a   1.000
_cell.length_b   1.000
_cell.length_c   1.000
_cell.angle_alpha   90.00
_cell.angle_beta   90.00
_cell.angle_gamma   90.00
#
_symmetry.space_group_name_H-M   'P 1'
#
loop_
_entity.id
_entity.type
_entity.pdbx_description
1 polymer ?
#
loop_
_entity_poly.entity_id
_entity_poly.type
_entity_poly.pdbx_seq_one_letter_code
_entity_poly.pdbx_strand_id
1 'polypeptide(L)'
;MTVRVMPKTVTKPVCHKQVFGQPVFTALTPRVFLELFDATEEPKAWLITFGVALVLAVASRFVLSWRGTAALFAAGVFALLPPVVVGHAEVGAWHDVATNAIVWHVVAASVWVGALVAFLTSRGKDPEIVRRRYHRLTVICWLVLGVSGIVEGFLLTGPDGFTGRYGLFVLAKAAGFAVLGVACAWLRRRLPSRAVAVELAVLAVMTAVSAGLARIPPPTFFTRAPSAQNTILGYEVPDPPTVLRMVLGWRFDLVFGTVAVVAAALYLFGMRRLRRRGDTWPVGRAVAWIGGWAVVVVVTSSGVGVYAPAMFSTHMAVHMALTMLAPVLLVLGGPVTLALRALPATDRAGPAGPRAWLLALVHSPLARFLTHPLVAAVVFVGSYYVLYFSGLFGEAMLYHWSHQLMNAHFLVTGYLFYWLVIGVDTGPRTLPHLARLGLVFSVMPFHAFFGVIVMNKQDLIGETFYRYLGVLWNPDLLADQRLGGGIAWAAGEIPLVLVMIALLAQWARHDDREARRVDRRLDSGASDEFDAYNAMLAKLSGKGNKT
;
A
#
# COMPACT_ATOMS: atom_id res chain seq x y z
N MET A 1 -21.19 -25.23 14.04
CA MET A 1 -20.99 -23.85 14.51
C MET A 1 -21.52 -22.95 13.41
N THR A 2 -22.77 -22.51 13.53
CA THR A 2 -23.49 -21.80 12.47
C THR A 2 -22.96 -20.38 12.41
N VAL A 3 -22.07 -20.10 11.45
CA VAL A 3 -21.63 -18.73 11.16
C VAL A 3 -22.85 -17.99 10.65
N ARG A 4 -23.42 -17.13 11.50
CA ARG A 4 -24.44 -16.16 11.12
C ARG A 4 -23.74 -15.12 10.24
N VAL A 5 -23.54 -15.43 8.97
CA VAL A 5 -23.27 -14.40 7.97
C VAL A 5 -24.57 -13.63 7.85
N MET A 6 -24.69 -12.52 8.58
CA MET A 6 -25.70 -11.52 8.21
C MET A 6 -25.26 -10.98 6.86
N PRO A 7 -26.02 -11.22 5.78
CA PRO A 7 -25.67 -10.64 4.49
C PRO A 7 -25.70 -9.11 4.64
N LYS A 8 -24.79 -8.42 3.93
CA LYS A 8 -24.79 -6.96 3.71
C LYS A 8 -26.09 -6.44 3.03
N THR A 9 -27.17 -7.21 3.01
CA THR A 9 -28.46 -6.80 2.49
C THR A 9 -29.29 -6.13 3.58
N VAL A 10 -29.65 -4.88 3.29
CA VAL A 10 -30.66 -4.08 4.00
C VAL A 10 -30.25 -3.53 5.36
N THR A 11 -29.04 -2.99 5.47
CA THR A 11 -28.77 -2.01 6.53
C THR A 11 -28.33 -0.71 5.88
N LYS A 12 -29.28 0.23 5.81
CA LYS A 12 -28.93 1.65 5.75
C LYS A 12 -27.82 1.88 6.79
N PRO A 13 -26.77 2.62 6.50
CA PRO A 13 -25.78 2.89 7.50
C PRO A 13 -26.35 3.99 8.41
N VAL A 14 -26.72 3.57 9.61
CA VAL A 14 -27.73 4.28 10.38
C VAL A 14 -27.32 4.39 11.84
N CYS A 15 -27.15 5.63 12.24
CA CYS A 15 -27.16 6.03 13.63
C CYS A 15 -28.47 5.56 14.30
N HIS A 16 -28.35 4.89 15.45
CA HIS A 16 -29.40 4.34 16.34
C HIS A 16 -30.84 4.89 16.16
N LYS A 17 -31.00 6.21 16.04
CA LYS A 17 -32.27 6.92 15.87
C LYS A 17 -33.11 6.47 14.66
N GLN A 18 -32.49 5.91 13.63
CA GLN A 18 -33.15 5.59 12.34
C GLN A 18 -33.33 4.07 12.10
N VAL A 19 -32.60 3.17 12.79
CA VAL A 19 -32.82 1.70 12.67
C VAL A 19 -33.92 1.27 13.62
N PHE A 20 -33.91 1.78 14.85
CA PHE A 20 -34.81 1.31 15.90
C PHE A 20 -35.87 2.34 16.30
N GLY A 21 -35.80 3.58 15.76
CA GLY A 21 -36.71 4.67 16.15
C GLY A 21 -36.63 5.05 17.63
N GLN A 22 -35.61 4.56 18.34
CA GLN A 22 -35.54 4.61 19.80
C GLN A 22 -34.72 5.82 20.29
N PRO A 23 -35.06 6.37 21.48
CA PRO A 23 -34.27 7.41 22.13
C PRO A 23 -32.81 6.97 22.35
N VAL A 24 -31.86 7.89 22.23
CA VAL A 24 -30.41 7.62 22.44
C VAL A 24 -30.14 6.96 23.79
N PHE A 25 -30.94 7.26 24.81
CA PHE A 25 -30.79 6.69 26.15
C PHE A 25 -31.13 5.20 26.21
N THR A 26 -31.98 4.66 25.32
CA THR A 26 -32.25 3.22 25.28
C THR A 26 -31.07 2.44 24.68
N ALA A 27 -30.33 3.06 23.75
CA ALA A 27 -29.10 2.53 23.17
C ALA A 27 -28.00 2.27 24.21
N LEU A 28 -28.04 3.02 25.32
CA LEU A 28 -27.04 2.96 26.39
C LEU A 28 -27.29 1.80 27.36
N THR A 29 -28.38 1.04 27.19
CA THR A 29 -28.57 -0.18 27.98
C THR A 29 -27.52 -1.22 27.57
N PRO A 30 -26.82 -1.87 28.53
CA PRO A 30 -25.71 -2.78 28.22
C PRO A 30 -26.08 -3.88 27.22
N ARG A 31 -27.31 -4.41 27.33
CA ARG A 31 -27.80 -5.46 26.44
C ARG A 31 -27.95 -4.99 25.00
N VAL A 32 -28.65 -3.89 24.77
CA VAL A 32 -28.87 -3.34 23.42
C VAL A 32 -27.54 -2.90 22.81
N PHE A 33 -26.66 -2.33 23.62
CA PHE A 33 -25.31 -1.96 23.18
C PHE A 33 -24.50 -3.20 22.73
N LEU A 34 -24.50 -4.29 23.50
CA LEU A 34 -23.79 -5.51 23.13
C LEU A 34 -24.39 -6.17 21.87
N GLU A 35 -25.72 -6.23 21.78
CA GLU A 35 -26.40 -6.76 20.60
C GLU A 35 -26.08 -5.92 19.34
N LEU A 36 -26.03 -4.59 19.45
CA LEU A 36 -25.63 -3.67 18.38
C LEU A 36 -24.16 -3.82 18.00
N PHE A 37 -23.29 -3.96 18.99
CA PHE A 37 -21.85 -4.12 18.81
C PHE A 37 -21.53 -5.41 18.07
N ASP A 38 -22.23 -6.50 18.37
CA ASP A 38 -22.06 -7.77 17.67
C ASP A 38 -22.64 -7.73 16.26
N ALA A 39 -23.75 -7.00 16.07
CA ALA A 39 -24.48 -6.94 14.79
C ALA A 39 -23.87 -5.98 13.75
N THR A 40 -23.03 -5.02 14.14
CA THR A 40 -22.55 -3.97 13.23
C THR A 40 -21.05 -3.74 13.32
N GLU A 41 -20.43 -3.45 12.17
CA GLU A 41 -18.99 -3.21 12.08
C GLU A 41 -18.62 -1.74 12.42
N GLU A 42 -19.54 -0.79 12.24
CA GLU A 42 -19.28 0.64 12.50
C GLU A 42 -18.82 0.93 13.94
N PRO A 43 -19.45 0.41 15.02
CA PRO A 43 -18.98 0.64 16.39
C PRO A 43 -17.58 0.07 16.64
N LYS A 44 -17.27 -1.10 16.07
CA LYS A 44 -15.95 -1.74 16.19
C LYS A 44 -14.88 -0.86 15.55
N ALA A 45 -15.14 -0.33 14.35
CA ALA A 45 -14.25 0.59 13.67
C ALA A 45 -13.95 1.85 14.49
N TRP A 46 -14.97 2.50 15.06
CA TRP A 46 -14.78 3.67 15.92
C TRP A 46 -14.04 3.34 17.22
N LEU A 47 -14.26 2.16 17.81
CA LEU A 47 -13.54 1.72 19.01
C LEU A 47 -12.05 1.54 18.74
N ILE A 48 -11.68 0.96 17.59
CA ILE A 48 -10.29 0.84 17.14
C ILE A 48 -9.68 2.24 16.98
N THR A 49 -10.35 3.15 16.27
CA THR A 49 -9.88 4.53 16.11
C THR A 49 -9.70 5.24 17.44
N PHE A 50 -10.65 5.11 18.37
CA PHE A 50 -10.57 5.69 19.70
C PHE A 50 -9.38 5.14 20.50
N GLY A 51 -9.20 3.82 20.52
CA GLY A 51 -8.09 3.17 21.22
C GLY A 51 -6.73 3.63 20.69
N VAL A 52 -6.56 3.66 19.37
CA VAL A 52 -5.31 4.16 18.76
C VAL A 52 -5.12 5.65 19.04
N ALA A 53 -6.18 6.47 18.94
CA ALA A 53 -6.11 7.90 19.25
C ALA A 53 -5.70 8.18 20.71
N LEU A 54 -6.18 7.38 21.66
CA LEU A 54 -5.78 7.48 23.06
C LEU A 54 -4.29 7.17 23.24
N VAL A 55 -3.81 6.09 22.61
CA VAL A 55 -2.37 5.74 22.61
C VAL A 55 -1.55 6.87 21.99
N LEU A 56 -1.98 7.44 20.88
CA LEU A 56 -1.31 8.56 20.22
C LEU A 56 -1.27 9.80 21.11
N ALA A 57 -2.37 10.13 21.79
CA ALA A 57 -2.44 11.27 22.71
C ALA A 57 -1.43 11.13 23.85
N VAL A 58 -1.37 9.96 24.48
CA VAL A 58 -0.40 9.66 25.54
C VAL A 58 1.04 9.67 24.99
N ALA A 59 1.30 8.93 23.91
CA ALA A 59 2.64 8.82 23.33
C ALA A 59 3.19 10.17 22.85
N SER A 60 2.32 11.05 22.31
CA SER A 60 2.72 12.39 21.86
C SER A 60 3.31 13.25 22.98
N ARG A 61 2.98 12.97 24.25
CA ARG A 61 3.52 13.70 25.40
C ARG A 61 4.98 13.35 25.71
N PHE A 62 5.41 12.15 25.35
CA PHE A 62 6.73 11.60 25.66
C PHE A 62 7.68 11.56 24.46
N VAL A 63 7.14 11.60 23.24
CA VAL A 63 7.93 11.58 22.02
C VAL A 63 8.52 12.97 21.73
N LEU A 64 9.81 13.13 22.04
CA LEU A 64 10.56 14.35 21.78
C LEU A 64 11.42 14.29 20.49
N SER A 65 11.50 13.12 19.85
CA SER A 65 12.28 12.94 18.63
C SER A 65 11.39 13.03 17.39
N TRP A 66 11.88 13.67 16.33
CA TRP A 66 11.15 13.78 15.06
C TRP A 66 10.85 12.41 14.43
N ARG A 67 11.70 11.41 14.68
CA ARG A 67 11.50 10.02 14.21
C ARG A 67 10.28 9.40 14.88
N GLY A 68 10.16 9.56 16.20
CA GLY A 68 8.97 9.13 16.92
C GLY A 68 7.73 9.89 16.45
N THR A 69 7.83 11.20 16.19
CA THR A 69 6.71 11.98 15.65
C THR A 69 6.26 11.44 14.29
N ALA A 70 7.19 11.06 13.41
CA ALA A 70 6.86 10.43 12.13
C ALA A 70 6.17 9.07 12.29
N ALA A 71 6.60 8.26 13.27
CA ALA A 71 5.94 6.99 13.59
C ALA A 71 4.52 7.20 14.13
N LEU A 72 4.33 8.15 15.05
CA LEU A 72 3.00 8.52 15.55
C LEU A 72 2.11 9.08 14.45
N PHE A 73 2.67 9.85 13.50
CA PHE A 73 1.93 10.33 12.34
C PHE A 73 1.44 9.17 11.46
N ALA A 74 2.30 8.17 11.17
CA ALA A 74 1.91 7.00 10.39
C ALA A 74 0.79 6.19 11.10
N ALA A 75 0.91 5.99 12.41
CA ALA A 75 -0.14 5.36 13.22
C ALA A 75 -1.42 6.20 13.26
N GLY A 76 -1.33 7.54 13.26
CA GLY A 76 -2.46 8.44 13.16
C GLY A 76 -3.19 8.34 11.82
N VAL A 77 -2.46 8.25 10.71
CA VAL A 77 -3.05 8.00 9.38
C VAL A 77 -3.78 6.66 9.36
N PHE A 78 -3.18 5.60 9.92
CA PHE A 78 -3.83 4.30 10.05
C PHE A 78 -5.10 4.37 10.90
N ALA A 79 -5.10 5.11 12.02
CA ALA A 79 -6.25 5.26 12.90
C ALA A 79 -7.48 5.88 12.22
N LEU A 80 -7.30 6.62 11.12
CA LEU A 80 -8.39 7.22 10.35
C LEU A 80 -9.10 6.21 9.46
N LEU A 81 -8.45 5.11 9.07
CA LEU A 81 -8.95 4.21 8.04
C LEU A 81 -10.15 3.35 8.47
N PRO A 82 -10.21 2.77 9.69
CA PRO A 82 -11.31 1.87 10.08
C PRO A 82 -12.73 2.44 9.82
N PRO A 83 -13.10 3.65 10.31
CA PRO A 83 -14.44 4.19 10.07
C PRO A 83 -14.67 4.59 8.62
N VAL A 84 -13.61 4.83 7.85
CA VAL A 84 -13.70 5.18 6.42
C VAL A 84 -14.05 3.95 5.59
N VAL A 85 -13.41 2.82 5.89
CA VAL A 85 -13.59 1.58 5.15
C VAL A 85 -14.78 0.74 5.63
N VAL A 86 -15.50 1.16 6.66
CA VAL A 86 -16.76 0.53 7.09
C VAL A 86 -17.96 1.45 6.84
N GLY A 87 -17.70 2.65 6.31
CA GLY A 87 -18.68 3.70 6.14
C GLY A 87 -19.63 3.50 4.96
N HIS A 88 -20.49 4.50 4.74
CA HIS A 88 -21.61 4.47 3.80
C HIS A 88 -21.20 4.29 2.33
N ALA A 89 -19.93 4.56 2.01
CA ALA A 89 -19.36 4.39 0.69
C ALA A 89 -19.17 2.91 0.27
N GLU A 90 -19.42 1.95 1.17
CA GLU A 90 -19.25 0.50 0.96
C GLU A 90 -20.45 -0.22 0.33
N VAL A 91 -21.56 0.46 0.04
CA VAL A 91 -22.81 -0.22 -0.37
C VAL A 91 -23.25 0.22 -1.76
N GLY A 92 -23.64 -0.75 -2.58
CA GLY A 92 -24.19 -0.54 -3.93
C GLY A 92 -23.15 -0.62 -5.05
N ALA A 93 -23.58 -0.28 -6.26
CA ALA A 93 -22.68 -0.24 -7.42
C ALA A 93 -21.64 0.87 -7.26
N TRP A 94 -20.42 0.61 -7.76
CA TRP A 94 -19.24 1.48 -7.70
C TRP A 94 -18.68 1.73 -6.30
N HIS A 95 -19.09 0.95 -5.30
CA HIS A 95 -18.60 1.11 -3.93
C HIS A 95 -17.10 0.82 -3.80
N ASP A 96 -16.55 -0.06 -4.65
CA ASP A 96 -15.11 -0.36 -4.74
C ASP A 96 -14.28 0.91 -5.05
N VAL A 97 -14.73 1.65 -6.06
CA VAL A 97 -14.08 2.89 -6.51
C VAL A 97 -14.37 4.04 -5.55
N ALA A 98 -15.61 4.15 -5.06
CA ALA A 98 -15.99 5.18 -4.08
C ALA A 98 -15.22 5.02 -2.75
N THR A 99 -15.09 3.79 -2.24
CA THR A 99 -14.33 3.48 -1.03
C THR A 99 -12.85 3.83 -1.21
N ASN A 100 -12.26 3.52 -2.37
CA ASN A 100 -10.89 3.92 -2.67
C ASN A 100 -10.72 5.45 -2.73
N ALA A 101 -11.70 6.17 -3.29
CA ALA A 101 -11.66 7.64 -3.36
C ALA A 101 -11.76 8.29 -1.97
N ILE A 102 -12.66 7.81 -1.10
CA ILE A 102 -12.86 8.38 0.24
C ILE A 102 -11.65 8.13 1.15
N VAL A 103 -10.92 7.02 0.99
CA VAL A 103 -9.63 6.78 1.67
C VAL A 103 -8.64 7.91 1.38
N TRP A 104 -8.44 8.25 0.11
CA TRP A 104 -7.58 9.39 -0.26
C TRP A 104 -8.13 10.72 0.26
N HIS A 105 -9.44 10.90 0.19
CA HIS A 105 -10.12 12.13 0.61
C HIS A 105 -9.90 12.41 2.11
N VAL A 106 -10.21 11.44 2.98
CA VAL A 106 -10.16 11.62 4.44
C VAL A 106 -8.72 11.80 4.92
N VAL A 107 -7.76 11.06 4.35
CA VAL A 107 -6.34 11.25 4.66
C VAL A 107 -5.89 12.66 4.27
N ALA A 108 -6.23 13.13 3.07
CA ALA A 108 -5.85 14.47 2.61
C ALA A 108 -6.49 15.59 3.45
N ALA A 109 -7.77 15.47 3.80
CA ALA A 109 -8.48 16.40 4.67
C ALA A 109 -7.83 16.47 6.06
N SER A 110 -7.56 15.31 6.66
CA SER A 110 -6.97 15.22 8.00
C SER A 110 -5.55 15.79 8.04
N VAL A 111 -4.74 15.49 7.02
CA VAL A 111 -3.39 16.08 6.88
C VAL A 111 -3.46 17.59 6.70
N TRP A 112 -4.44 18.11 5.95
CA TRP A 112 -4.63 19.55 5.79
C TRP A 112 -4.98 20.22 7.13
N VAL A 113 -6.02 19.74 7.82
CA VAL A 113 -6.44 20.28 9.12
C VAL A 113 -5.29 20.21 10.13
N GLY A 114 -4.60 19.06 10.21
CA GLY A 114 -3.44 18.90 11.08
C GLY A 114 -2.28 19.85 10.74
N ALA A 115 -2.00 20.07 9.45
CA ALA A 115 -0.98 21.01 9.01
C ALA A 115 -1.32 22.47 9.35
N LEU A 116 -2.60 22.83 9.29
CA LEU A 116 -3.10 24.14 9.66
C LEU A 116 -2.98 24.39 11.17
N VAL A 117 -3.37 23.42 11.99
CA VAL A 117 -3.16 23.47 13.44
C VAL A 117 -1.66 23.55 13.78
N ALA A 118 -0.82 22.75 13.11
CA ALA A 118 0.62 22.78 13.29
C ALA A 118 1.23 24.14 12.87
N PHE A 119 0.73 24.74 11.79
CA PHE A 119 1.14 26.07 11.34
C PHE A 119 0.80 27.14 12.37
N LEU A 120 -0.43 27.13 12.88
CA LEU A 120 -0.94 28.09 13.88
C LEU A 120 -0.25 27.98 15.24
N THR A 121 0.11 26.76 15.65
CA THR A 121 0.77 26.49 16.93
C THR A 121 2.29 26.59 16.85
N SER A 122 2.86 26.71 15.65
CA SER A 122 4.31 26.80 15.48
C SER A 122 4.88 28.09 16.10
N ARG A 123 5.84 27.92 17.01
CA ARG A 123 6.59 29.03 17.66
C ARG A 123 8.09 28.97 17.33
N GLY A 124 8.43 28.41 16.17
CA GLY A 124 9.80 28.06 15.79
C GLY A 124 10.65 29.24 15.28
N LYS A 125 11.97 29.04 15.30
CA LYS A 125 12.98 30.05 14.88
C LYS A 125 12.98 30.35 13.38
N ASP A 126 12.35 29.53 12.55
CA ASP A 126 12.33 29.69 11.08
C ASP A 126 10.88 29.69 10.53
N PRO A 127 10.17 30.82 10.62
CA PRO A 127 8.79 30.94 10.15
C PRO A 127 8.66 30.78 8.63
N GLU A 128 9.73 31.06 7.87
CA GLU A 128 9.70 30.98 6.41
C GLU A 128 9.73 29.53 5.93
N ILE A 129 10.55 28.67 6.53
CA ILE A 129 10.53 27.23 6.24
C ILE A 129 9.16 26.64 6.57
N VAL A 130 8.59 26.99 7.72
CA VAL A 130 7.27 26.50 8.14
C VAL A 130 6.19 26.93 7.14
N ARG A 131 6.17 28.21 6.74
CA ARG A 131 5.25 28.74 5.73
C ARG A 131 5.37 28.03 4.38
N ARG A 132 6.59 27.81 3.89
CA ARG A 132 6.82 27.11 2.61
C ARG A 132 6.36 25.66 2.65
N ARG A 133 6.63 24.94 3.74
CA ARG A 133 6.19 23.54 3.92
C ARG A 133 4.67 23.45 4.01
N TYR A 134 4.05 24.32 4.80
CA TYR A 134 2.60 24.44 4.91
C TYR A 134 1.95 24.70 3.55
N HIS A 135 2.46 25.67 2.78
CA HIS A 135 1.89 26.00 1.47
C HIS A 135 1.98 24.83 0.48
N ARG A 136 3.14 24.16 0.40
CA ARG A 136 3.30 22.98 -0.47
C ARG A 136 2.36 21.85 -0.07
N LEU A 137 2.26 21.56 1.23
CA LEU A 137 1.42 20.48 1.73
C LEU A 137 -0.06 20.74 1.45
N THR A 138 -0.55 21.95 1.73
CA THR A 138 -1.95 22.31 1.49
C THR A 138 -2.32 22.32 0.00
N VAL A 139 -1.40 22.68 -0.90
CA VAL A 139 -1.65 22.54 -2.35
C VAL A 139 -1.82 21.07 -2.74
N ILE A 140 -0.99 20.17 -2.20
CA ILE A 140 -1.11 18.73 -2.45
C ILE A 140 -2.45 18.22 -1.89
N CYS A 141 -2.78 18.55 -0.64
CA CYS A 141 -4.07 18.17 -0.04
C CYS A 141 -5.25 18.70 -0.85
N TRP A 142 -5.18 19.95 -1.34
CA TRP A 142 -6.23 20.54 -2.16
C TRP A 142 -6.43 19.79 -3.48
N LEU A 143 -5.34 19.43 -4.17
CA LEU A 143 -5.44 18.62 -5.40
C LEU A 143 -6.04 17.24 -5.13
N VAL A 144 -5.58 16.55 -4.08
CA VAL A 144 -6.09 15.21 -3.74
C VAL A 144 -7.57 15.27 -3.36
N LEU A 145 -7.98 16.23 -2.55
CA LEU A 145 -9.39 16.42 -2.17
C LEU A 145 -10.28 16.77 -3.37
N GLY A 146 -9.78 17.60 -4.29
CA GLY A 146 -10.51 17.97 -5.49
C GLY A 146 -10.74 16.75 -6.40
N VAL A 147 -9.69 16.00 -6.71
CA VAL A 147 -9.78 14.81 -7.57
C VAL A 147 -10.65 13.73 -6.91
N SER A 148 -10.37 13.37 -5.66
CA SER A 148 -11.16 12.35 -4.95
C SER A 148 -12.63 12.75 -4.79
N GLY A 149 -12.93 14.01 -4.49
CA GLY A 149 -14.29 14.51 -4.35
C GLY A 149 -15.06 14.57 -5.67
N ILE A 150 -14.39 14.87 -6.80
CA ILE A 150 -15.02 14.80 -8.13
C ILE A 150 -15.35 13.36 -8.49
N VAL A 151 -14.41 12.44 -8.27
CA VAL A 151 -14.62 11.01 -8.56
C VAL A 151 -15.77 10.45 -7.73
N GLU A 152 -15.75 10.65 -6.42
CA GLU A 152 -16.82 10.23 -5.51
C GLU A 152 -18.16 10.87 -5.89
N GLY A 153 -18.18 12.19 -6.10
CA GLY A 153 -19.38 12.94 -6.45
C GLY A 153 -20.02 12.44 -7.75
N PHE A 154 -19.23 12.15 -8.78
CA PHE A 154 -19.72 11.62 -10.04
C PHE A 154 -20.28 10.20 -9.91
N LEU A 155 -19.56 9.31 -9.21
CA LEU A 155 -19.94 7.91 -9.04
C LEU A 155 -21.22 7.75 -8.21
N LEU A 156 -21.33 8.51 -7.12
CA LEU A 156 -22.48 8.42 -6.22
C LEU A 156 -23.72 9.14 -6.76
N THR A 157 -23.55 10.19 -7.57
CA THR A 157 -24.66 10.91 -8.19
C THR A 157 -25.21 10.16 -9.42
N GLY A 158 -24.33 9.56 -10.22
CA GLY A 158 -24.69 8.97 -11.50
C GLY A 158 -25.03 10.02 -12.58
N PRO A 159 -25.22 9.60 -13.84
CA PRO A 159 -25.43 10.52 -14.98
C PRO A 159 -26.64 11.44 -14.81
N ASP A 160 -27.74 10.92 -14.28
CA ASP A 160 -29.02 11.63 -14.21
C ASP A 160 -29.27 12.30 -12.85
N GLY A 161 -28.45 12.00 -11.84
CA GLY A 161 -28.68 12.45 -10.45
C GLY A 161 -28.27 13.89 -10.17
N PHE A 162 -27.60 14.57 -11.12
CA PHE A 162 -27.07 15.91 -10.92
C PHE A 162 -28.14 17.01 -10.78
N THR A 163 -29.35 16.74 -11.27
CA THR A 163 -30.51 17.64 -11.15
C THR A 163 -31.24 17.50 -9.81
N GLY A 164 -31.01 16.41 -9.07
CA GLY A 164 -31.61 16.15 -7.77
C GLY A 164 -30.94 16.91 -6.62
N ARG A 165 -31.57 16.90 -5.43
CA ARG A 165 -31.02 17.55 -4.22
C ARG A 165 -29.59 17.09 -3.91
N TYR A 166 -29.33 15.79 -4.02
CA TYR A 166 -27.99 15.22 -3.81
C TYR A 166 -26.97 15.80 -4.80
N GLY A 167 -27.30 15.80 -6.10
CA GLY A 167 -26.47 16.38 -7.15
C GLY A 167 -26.16 17.87 -6.94
N LEU A 168 -27.16 18.66 -6.53
CA LEU A 168 -26.97 20.07 -6.18
C LEU A 168 -26.01 20.27 -5.00
N PHE A 169 -26.08 19.44 -3.96
CA PHE A 169 -25.13 19.48 -2.85
C PHE A 169 -23.71 19.12 -3.29
N VAL A 170 -23.56 18.12 -4.18
CA VAL A 170 -22.26 17.74 -4.76
C VAL A 170 -21.69 18.89 -5.60
N LEU A 171 -22.49 19.50 -6.47
CA LEU A 171 -22.07 20.64 -7.29
C LEU A 171 -21.72 21.86 -6.44
N ALA A 172 -22.52 22.16 -5.41
CA ALA A 172 -22.24 23.25 -4.47
C ALA A 172 -20.93 23.01 -3.70
N LYS A 173 -20.69 21.77 -3.24
CA LYS A 173 -19.43 21.36 -2.60
C LYS A 173 -18.25 21.53 -3.56
N ALA A 174 -18.37 21.07 -4.81
CA ALA A 174 -17.32 21.18 -5.81
C ALA A 174 -17.02 22.63 -6.20
N ALA A 175 -18.04 23.45 -6.45
CA ALA A 175 -17.91 24.86 -6.76
C ALA A 175 -17.29 25.64 -5.60
N GLY A 176 -17.78 25.41 -4.38
CA GLY A 176 -17.20 25.96 -3.16
C GLY A 176 -15.72 25.60 -3.07
N PHE A 177 -15.38 24.32 -3.16
CA PHE A 177 -14.00 23.86 -3.06
C PHE A 177 -13.04 24.48 -4.11
N ALA A 178 -13.50 24.64 -5.35
CA ALA A 178 -12.72 25.26 -6.43
C ALA A 178 -12.47 26.76 -6.19
N VAL A 179 -13.53 27.52 -5.87
CA VAL A 179 -13.43 28.95 -5.54
C VAL A 179 -12.50 29.17 -4.35
N LEU A 180 -12.57 28.28 -3.36
CA LEU A 180 -11.77 28.35 -2.14
C LEU A 180 -10.29 28.08 -2.36
N GLY A 181 -9.94 27.14 -3.25
CA GLY A 181 -8.55 26.92 -3.65
C GLY A 181 -7.92 28.16 -4.25
N VAL A 182 -8.65 28.80 -5.17
CA VAL A 182 -8.20 30.03 -5.85
C VAL A 182 -8.12 31.20 -4.86
N ALA A 183 -9.16 31.38 -4.04
CA ALA A 183 -9.21 32.43 -3.03
C ALA A 183 -8.08 32.28 -2.01
N CYS A 184 -7.81 31.07 -1.50
CA CYS A 184 -6.70 30.83 -0.58
C CYS A 184 -5.34 31.08 -1.25
N ALA A 185 -5.14 30.64 -2.50
CA ALA A 185 -3.90 30.91 -3.25
C ALA A 185 -3.67 32.42 -3.45
N TRP A 186 -4.74 33.18 -3.68
CA TRP A 186 -4.69 34.63 -3.82
C TRP A 186 -4.46 35.34 -2.47
N LEU A 187 -5.22 34.99 -1.43
CA LEU A 187 -5.13 35.63 -0.11
C LEU A 187 -3.78 35.38 0.57
N ARG A 188 -3.18 34.21 0.37
CA ARG A 188 -1.84 33.87 0.89
C ARG A 188 -0.73 34.78 0.35
N ARG A 189 -0.93 35.40 -0.83
CA ARG A 189 0.02 36.36 -1.40
C ARG A 189 -0.16 37.77 -0.84
N ARG A 190 -1.36 38.14 -0.36
CA ARG A 190 -1.70 39.52 0.03
C ARG A 190 -1.87 39.73 1.54
N LEU A 191 -2.51 38.81 2.24
CA LEU A 191 -2.92 38.95 3.65
C LEU A 191 -2.75 37.61 4.41
N PRO A 192 -1.51 37.22 4.73
CA PRO A 192 -1.21 35.88 5.27
C PRO A 192 -1.89 35.59 6.61
N SER A 193 -2.09 36.61 7.47
CA SER A 193 -2.76 36.47 8.77
C SER A 193 -4.27 36.22 8.64
N ARG A 194 -4.93 36.85 7.66
CA ARG A 194 -6.38 36.66 7.41
C ARG A 194 -6.68 35.39 6.62
N ALA A 195 -5.72 34.91 5.82
CA ALA A 195 -5.86 33.66 5.05
C ALA A 195 -6.14 32.44 5.93
N VAL A 196 -5.53 32.39 7.11
CA VAL A 196 -5.71 31.27 8.04
C VAL A 196 -7.13 31.21 8.61
N ALA A 197 -7.70 32.35 9.02
CA ALA A 197 -9.06 32.39 9.56
C ALA A 197 -10.10 31.99 8.48
N VAL A 198 -9.91 32.47 7.24
CA VAL A 198 -10.74 32.07 6.10
C VAL A 198 -10.61 30.57 5.84
N GLU A 199 -9.39 30.04 5.83
CA GLU A 199 -9.13 28.62 5.60
C GLU A 199 -9.76 27.71 6.68
N LEU A 200 -9.70 28.11 7.97
CA LEU A 200 -10.37 27.42 9.06
C LEU A 200 -11.89 27.41 8.91
N ALA A 201 -12.50 28.58 8.68
CA ALA A 201 -13.95 28.69 8.52
C ALA A 201 -14.45 27.83 7.36
N VAL A 202 -13.68 27.80 6.28
CA VAL A 202 -13.97 27.03 5.07
C VAL A 202 -13.88 25.54 5.31
N LEU A 203 -12.80 25.06 5.94
CA LEU A 203 -12.69 23.64 6.28
C LEU A 203 -13.84 23.21 7.19
N ALA A 204 -14.20 24.03 8.19
CA ALA A 204 -15.34 23.75 9.05
C ALA A 204 -16.67 23.65 8.28
N VAL A 205 -16.94 24.58 7.36
CA VAL A 205 -18.14 24.53 6.50
C VAL A 205 -18.12 23.30 5.60
N MET A 206 -16.99 22.98 4.95
CA MET A 206 -16.89 21.82 4.07
C MET A 206 -17.03 20.50 4.83
N THR A 207 -16.50 20.43 6.05
CA THR A 207 -16.72 19.30 6.96
C THR A 207 -18.19 19.19 7.34
N ALA A 208 -18.87 20.29 7.65
CA ALA A 208 -20.30 20.30 7.96
C ALA A 208 -21.16 19.85 6.76
N VAL A 209 -20.87 20.35 5.56
CA VAL A 209 -21.55 19.93 4.31
C VAL A 209 -21.30 18.45 4.05
N SER A 210 -20.06 17.97 4.22
CA SER A 210 -19.73 16.55 4.02
C SER A 210 -20.42 15.66 5.06
N ALA A 211 -20.49 16.08 6.32
CA ALA A 211 -21.23 15.39 7.37
C ALA A 211 -22.74 15.36 7.08
N GLY A 212 -23.28 16.42 6.47
CA GLY A 212 -24.66 16.48 6.00
C GLY A 212 -24.92 15.51 4.84
N LEU A 213 -24.04 15.51 3.82
CA LEU A 213 -24.09 14.58 2.68
C LEU A 213 -24.03 13.12 3.13
N ALA A 214 -23.23 12.81 4.15
CA ALA A 214 -23.16 11.47 4.73
C ALA A 214 -24.50 11.00 5.34
N ARG A 215 -25.48 11.88 5.56
CA ARG A 215 -26.82 11.49 6.03
C ARG A 215 -27.83 11.29 4.91
N ILE A 216 -27.47 11.62 3.66
CA ILE A 216 -28.35 11.53 2.51
C ILE A 216 -27.94 10.30 1.68
N PRO A 217 -28.82 9.29 1.52
CA PRO A 217 -28.49 8.14 0.69
C PRO A 217 -28.26 8.58 -0.76
N PRO A 218 -27.17 8.15 -1.41
CA PRO A 218 -26.89 8.49 -2.80
C PRO A 218 -27.99 8.02 -3.76
N PRO A 219 -28.29 8.77 -4.84
CA PRO A 219 -29.31 8.41 -5.83
C PRO A 219 -29.13 7.01 -6.42
N THR A 220 -27.88 6.56 -6.62
CA THR A 220 -27.54 5.24 -7.17
C THR A 220 -28.06 4.07 -6.33
N PHE A 221 -28.35 4.28 -5.04
CA PHE A 221 -28.99 3.27 -4.20
C PHE A 221 -30.43 2.95 -4.60
N PHE A 222 -31.14 3.91 -5.20
CA PHE A 222 -32.57 3.77 -5.50
C PHE A 222 -32.84 3.33 -6.94
N THR A 223 -31.84 3.45 -7.83
CA THR A 223 -32.03 3.21 -9.26
C THR A 223 -31.77 1.77 -9.70
N ARG A 224 -31.08 0.94 -8.90
CA ARG A 224 -30.88 -0.49 -9.16
C ARG A 224 -30.95 -1.31 -7.87
N ALA A 225 -31.74 -2.40 -7.87
CA ALA A 225 -31.65 -3.40 -6.83
C ALA A 225 -30.25 -4.04 -6.86
N PRO A 226 -29.48 -4.01 -5.75
CA PRO A 226 -28.12 -4.52 -5.76
C PRO A 226 -28.12 -6.05 -5.84
N SER A 227 -27.49 -6.59 -6.89
CA SER A 227 -27.12 -8.00 -6.95
C SER A 227 -26.07 -8.34 -5.87
N ALA A 228 -25.86 -9.64 -5.60
CA ALA A 228 -24.82 -10.09 -4.69
C ALA A 228 -23.43 -9.59 -5.12
N GLN A 229 -23.15 -9.61 -6.43
CA GLN A 229 -21.90 -9.10 -7.00
C GLN A 229 -21.75 -7.59 -6.80
N ASN A 230 -22.79 -6.79 -7.07
CA ASN A 230 -22.74 -5.35 -6.78
C ASN A 230 -22.50 -5.07 -5.29
N THR A 231 -23.08 -5.88 -4.40
CA THR A 231 -22.95 -5.69 -2.95
C THR A 231 -21.55 -6.01 -2.43
N ILE A 232 -20.87 -7.00 -3.00
CA ILE A 232 -19.55 -7.46 -2.52
C ILE A 232 -18.39 -6.88 -3.33
N LEU A 233 -18.53 -6.82 -4.65
CA LEU A 233 -17.47 -6.38 -5.58
C LEU A 233 -17.61 -4.91 -6.00
N GLY A 234 -18.83 -4.36 -5.93
CA GLY A 234 -19.13 -3.02 -6.44
C GLY A 234 -19.44 -2.99 -7.93
N TYR A 235 -19.42 -4.13 -8.61
CA TYR A 235 -19.78 -4.26 -10.01
C TYR A 235 -20.20 -5.70 -10.33
N GLU A 236 -20.72 -5.91 -11.54
CA GLU A 236 -21.10 -7.23 -12.03
C GLU A 236 -20.09 -7.75 -13.04
N VAL A 237 -19.96 -9.07 -13.08
CA VAL A 237 -19.14 -9.80 -14.05
C VAL A 237 -20.06 -10.79 -14.79
N PRO A 238 -20.95 -10.30 -15.67
CA PRO A 238 -22.02 -11.13 -16.25
C PRO A 238 -21.51 -12.13 -17.28
N ASP A 239 -20.38 -11.84 -17.91
CA ASP A 239 -19.88 -12.62 -19.04
C ASP A 239 -18.56 -13.33 -18.72
N PRO A 240 -18.30 -14.50 -19.36
CA PRO A 240 -17.05 -15.23 -19.16
C PRO A 240 -15.82 -14.45 -19.64
N PRO A 241 -14.64 -14.77 -19.07
CA PRO A 241 -13.40 -14.14 -19.48
C PRO A 241 -13.02 -14.52 -20.91
N THR A 242 -12.57 -13.54 -21.67
CA THR A 242 -11.91 -13.74 -22.97
C THR A 242 -10.59 -12.99 -22.96
N VAL A 243 -9.65 -13.35 -23.84
CA VAL A 243 -8.38 -12.62 -23.97
C VAL A 243 -8.63 -11.12 -24.18
N LEU A 244 -9.62 -10.79 -25.03
CA LEU A 244 -9.97 -9.40 -25.31
C LEU A 244 -10.51 -8.69 -24.05
N ARG A 245 -11.40 -9.31 -23.28
CA ARG A 245 -11.92 -8.72 -22.03
C ARG A 245 -10.83 -8.61 -20.96
N MET A 246 -9.95 -9.60 -20.86
CA MET A 246 -8.80 -9.58 -19.94
C MET A 246 -7.86 -8.42 -20.26
N VAL A 247 -7.63 -8.12 -21.54
CA VAL A 247 -6.70 -7.06 -21.96
C VAL A 247 -7.35 -5.68 -22.06
N LEU A 248 -8.61 -5.57 -22.47
CA LEU A 248 -9.31 -4.29 -22.74
C LEU A 248 -10.40 -3.93 -21.72
N GLY A 249 -10.80 -4.84 -20.84
CA GLY A 249 -11.83 -4.60 -19.82
C GLY A 249 -11.30 -3.84 -18.60
N TRP A 250 -10.97 -2.56 -18.77
CA TRP A 250 -10.31 -1.78 -17.72
C TRP A 250 -11.26 -1.15 -16.71
N ARG A 251 -10.94 -1.30 -15.43
CA ARG A 251 -11.46 -0.54 -14.29
C ARG A 251 -10.28 -0.06 -13.45
N PHE A 252 -9.92 1.22 -13.57
CA PHE A 252 -8.72 1.74 -12.92
C PHE A 252 -8.78 1.64 -11.39
N ASP A 253 -7.86 0.89 -10.79
CA ASP A 253 -7.74 0.81 -9.34
C ASP A 253 -7.18 2.13 -8.78
N LEU A 254 -8.01 2.87 -8.07
CA LEU A 254 -7.64 4.20 -7.55
C LEU A 254 -6.57 4.18 -6.46
N VAL A 255 -6.32 3.04 -5.79
CA VAL A 255 -5.27 2.95 -4.77
C VAL A 255 -3.94 2.65 -5.44
N PHE A 256 -3.81 1.46 -6.03
CA PHE A 256 -2.58 0.98 -6.65
C PHE A 256 -2.24 1.75 -7.92
N GLY A 257 -3.24 2.11 -8.73
CA GLY A 257 -3.03 2.90 -9.94
C GLY A 257 -2.53 4.31 -9.62
N THR A 258 -3.13 4.99 -8.63
CA THR A 258 -2.64 6.31 -8.19
C THR A 258 -1.24 6.22 -7.60
N VAL A 259 -0.97 5.22 -6.75
CA VAL A 259 0.38 5.00 -6.21
C VAL A 259 1.38 4.75 -7.34
N ALA A 260 1.04 3.94 -8.33
CA ALA A 260 1.87 3.65 -9.49
C ALA A 260 2.23 4.91 -10.29
N VAL A 261 1.23 5.74 -10.59
CA VAL A 261 1.43 7.01 -11.31
C VAL A 261 2.33 7.95 -10.52
N VAL A 262 2.08 8.11 -9.21
CA VAL A 262 2.90 8.97 -8.34
C VAL A 262 4.33 8.42 -8.24
N ALA A 263 4.50 7.13 -8.04
CA ALA A 263 5.79 6.47 -7.92
C ALA A 263 6.61 6.56 -9.23
N ALA A 264 5.98 6.38 -10.38
CA ALA A 264 6.59 6.58 -11.69
C ALA A 264 6.98 8.06 -11.91
N ALA A 265 6.09 9.00 -11.61
CA ALA A 265 6.35 10.43 -11.76
C ALA A 265 7.52 10.91 -10.87
N LEU A 266 7.55 10.48 -9.60
CA LEU A 266 8.64 10.80 -8.67
C LEU A 266 9.98 10.22 -9.13
N TYR A 267 9.98 9.00 -9.64
CA TYR A 267 11.19 8.37 -10.18
C TYR A 267 11.72 9.11 -11.41
N LEU A 268 10.85 9.43 -12.37
CA LEU A 268 11.22 10.20 -13.56
C LEU A 268 11.68 11.62 -13.19
N PHE A 269 11.06 12.24 -12.18
CA PHE A 269 11.50 13.53 -11.65
C PHE A 269 12.91 13.43 -11.02
N GLY A 270 13.17 12.39 -10.23
CA GLY A 270 14.49 12.10 -9.67
C GLY A 270 15.55 11.95 -10.77
N MET A 271 15.24 11.16 -11.81
CA MET A 271 16.13 10.96 -12.97
C MET A 271 16.40 12.26 -13.73
N ARG A 272 15.36 13.06 -14.01
CA ARG A 272 15.52 14.38 -14.65
C ARG A 272 16.39 15.32 -13.82
N ARG A 273 16.26 15.27 -12.50
CA ARG A 273 17.06 16.09 -11.58
C ARG A 273 18.53 15.68 -11.57
N LEU A 274 18.84 14.38 -11.60
CA LEU A 274 20.20 13.87 -11.77
C LEU A 274 20.78 14.32 -13.12
N ARG A 275 20.03 14.14 -14.21
CA ARG A 275 20.49 14.53 -15.55
C ARG A 275 20.82 16.01 -15.66
N ARG A 276 20.00 16.89 -15.04
CA ARG A 276 20.26 18.34 -15.00
C ARG A 276 21.53 18.72 -14.21
N ARG A 277 22.02 17.85 -13.32
CA ARG A 277 23.27 18.03 -12.58
C ARG A 277 24.49 17.46 -13.31
N GLY A 278 24.29 16.79 -14.45
CA GLY A 278 25.34 16.09 -15.19
C GLY A 278 25.50 14.61 -14.80
N ASP A 279 24.71 14.11 -13.85
CA ASP A 279 24.75 12.70 -13.44
C ASP A 279 23.96 11.81 -14.41
N THR A 280 24.48 10.62 -14.69
CA THR A 280 23.77 9.59 -15.46
C THR A 280 23.06 8.59 -14.55
N TRP A 281 21.92 8.08 -15.02
CA TRP A 281 21.18 7.01 -14.36
C TRP A 281 20.95 5.85 -15.34
N PRO A 282 21.21 4.59 -14.96
CA PRO A 282 21.08 3.47 -15.89
C PRO A 282 19.64 3.29 -16.41
N VAL A 283 19.46 3.27 -17.73
CA VAL A 283 18.13 3.14 -18.37
C VAL A 283 17.45 1.82 -17.98
N GLY A 284 18.19 0.72 -17.86
CA GLY A 284 17.64 -0.57 -17.43
C GLY A 284 16.93 -0.51 -16.07
N ARG A 285 17.41 0.33 -15.14
CA ARG A 285 16.75 0.53 -13.83
C ARG A 285 15.44 1.30 -13.99
N ALA A 286 15.41 2.30 -14.88
CA ALA A 286 14.19 3.02 -15.17
C ALA A 286 13.14 2.12 -15.84
N VAL A 287 13.55 1.28 -16.80
CA VAL A 287 12.68 0.30 -17.46
C VAL A 287 12.12 -0.69 -16.44
N ALA A 288 12.95 -1.23 -15.55
CA ALA A 288 12.50 -2.14 -14.49
C ALA A 288 11.49 -1.48 -13.55
N TRP A 289 11.77 -0.25 -13.08
CA TRP A 289 10.84 0.47 -12.21
C TRP A 289 9.48 0.75 -12.86
N ILE A 290 9.49 1.27 -14.09
CA ILE A 290 8.26 1.57 -14.82
C ILE A 290 7.53 0.28 -15.19
N GLY A 291 8.26 -0.77 -15.58
CA GLY A 291 7.70 -2.09 -15.86
C GLY A 291 7.04 -2.73 -14.64
N GLY A 292 7.65 -2.64 -13.47
CA GLY A 292 7.08 -3.16 -12.22
C GLY A 292 5.75 -2.49 -11.87
N TRP A 293 5.67 -1.16 -11.98
CA TRP A 293 4.41 -0.42 -11.78
C TRP A 293 3.40 -0.66 -12.90
N ALA A 294 3.84 -0.87 -14.14
CA ALA A 294 2.95 -1.27 -15.23
C ALA A 294 2.32 -2.64 -14.97
N VAL A 295 3.09 -3.62 -14.45
CA VAL A 295 2.55 -4.91 -14.02
C VAL A 295 1.49 -4.71 -12.94
N VAL A 296 1.79 -3.94 -11.88
CA VAL A 296 0.81 -3.64 -10.81
C VAL A 296 -0.49 -3.08 -11.40
N VAL A 297 -0.39 -2.05 -12.25
CA VAL A 297 -1.56 -1.43 -12.90
C VAL A 297 -2.33 -2.43 -13.76
N VAL A 298 -1.65 -3.23 -14.58
CA VAL A 298 -2.32 -4.23 -15.43
C VAL A 298 -3.06 -5.25 -14.58
N VAL A 299 -2.44 -5.81 -13.54
CA VAL A 299 -3.07 -6.90 -12.78
C VAL A 299 -4.16 -6.41 -11.82
N THR A 300 -4.12 -5.15 -11.39
CA THR A 300 -5.18 -4.58 -10.55
C THR A 300 -6.29 -3.89 -11.34
N SER A 301 -6.02 -3.43 -12.56
CA SER A 301 -6.93 -2.53 -13.29
C SER A 301 -7.42 -3.04 -14.64
N SER A 302 -6.72 -3.97 -15.30
CA SER A 302 -7.21 -4.56 -16.55
C SER A 302 -8.32 -5.59 -16.26
N GLY A 303 -8.80 -6.29 -17.28
CA GLY A 303 -9.78 -7.36 -17.06
C GLY A 303 -9.27 -8.43 -16.10
N VAL A 304 -7.96 -8.64 -16.01
CA VAL A 304 -7.37 -9.50 -14.97
C VAL A 304 -7.80 -9.06 -13.56
N GLY A 305 -7.71 -7.77 -13.26
CA GLY A 305 -8.17 -7.22 -11.98
C GLY A 305 -9.69 -7.31 -11.81
N VAL A 306 -10.45 -7.09 -12.89
CA VAL A 306 -11.92 -7.18 -12.88
C VAL A 306 -12.41 -8.59 -12.56
N TYR A 307 -11.78 -9.62 -13.14
CA TYR A 307 -12.14 -11.02 -12.95
C TYR A 307 -11.52 -11.66 -11.70
N ALA A 308 -10.45 -11.08 -11.13
CA ALA A 308 -9.73 -11.65 -10.00
C ALA A 308 -10.60 -11.95 -8.77
N PRO A 309 -11.51 -11.07 -8.30
CA PRO A 309 -12.38 -11.41 -7.19
C PRO A 309 -13.38 -12.54 -7.50
N ALA A 310 -13.74 -12.73 -8.77
CA ALA A 310 -14.77 -13.67 -9.21
C ALA A 310 -14.24 -15.08 -9.51
N MET A 311 -12.92 -15.22 -9.73
CA MET A 311 -12.27 -16.48 -10.09
C MET A 311 -11.03 -16.71 -9.24
N PHE A 312 -10.94 -17.84 -8.56
CA PHE A 312 -9.78 -18.20 -7.75
C PHE A 312 -8.50 -18.30 -8.60
N SER A 313 -8.59 -18.80 -9.84
CA SER A 313 -7.44 -18.86 -10.74
C SER A 313 -6.88 -17.48 -11.11
N THR A 314 -7.76 -16.55 -11.46
CA THR A 314 -7.38 -15.17 -11.80
C THR A 314 -6.89 -14.42 -10.56
N HIS A 315 -7.53 -14.66 -9.41
CA HIS A 315 -7.04 -14.21 -8.11
C HIS A 315 -5.60 -14.64 -7.86
N MET A 316 -5.27 -15.92 -8.10
CA MET A 316 -3.89 -16.41 -7.98
C MET A 316 -2.96 -15.74 -8.96
N ALA A 317 -3.36 -15.52 -10.21
CA ALA A 317 -2.54 -14.81 -11.18
C ALA A 317 -2.17 -13.39 -10.70
N VAL A 318 -3.13 -12.64 -10.14
CA VAL A 318 -2.88 -11.32 -9.57
C VAL A 318 -1.90 -11.40 -8.40
N HIS A 319 -2.12 -12.29 -7.44
CA HIS A 319 -1.23 -12.38 -6.27
C HIS A 319 0.17 -12.90 -6.60
N MET A 320 0.31 -13.79 -7.57
CA MET A 320 1.61 -14.21 -8.09
C MET A 320 2.34 -13.04 -8.75
N ALA A 321 1.65 -12.25 -9.57
CA ALA A 321 2.24 -11.08 -10.19
C ALA A 321 2.64 -10.00 -9.16
N LEU A 322 1.79 -9.74 -8.17
CA LEU A 322 2.05 -8.76 -7.10
C LEU A 322 3.13 -9.24 -6.12
N THR A 323 3.29 -10.54 -5.88
CA THR A 323 4.30 -11.05 -4.93
C THR A 323 5.65 -11.34 -5.57
N MET A 324 5.67 -11.62 -6.88
CA MET A 324 6.89 -12.03 -7.58
C MET A 324 7.28 -11.07 -8.67
N LEU A 325 6.51 -11.02 -9.76
CA LEU A 325 6.92 -10.33 -10.98
C LEU A 325 7.12 -8.82 -10.76
N ALA A 326 6.12 -8.15 -10.19
CA ALA A 326 6.21 -6.72 -9.91
C ALA A 326 7.34 -6.40 -8.91
N PRO A 327 7.43 -7.05 -7.74
CA PRO A 327 8.53 -6.86 -6.80
C PRO A 327 9.93 -7.00 -7.39
N VAL A 328 10.20 -8.06 -8.17
CA VAL A 328 11.50 -8.26 -8.83
C VAL A 328 11.87 -7.05 -9.67
N LEU A 329 10.93 -6.57 -10.50
CA LEU A 329 11.14 -5.39 -11.34
C LEU A 329 11.32 -4.10 -10.52
N LEU A 330 10.51 -3.93 -9.47
CA LEU A 330 10.55 -2.74 -8.61
C LEU A 330 11.88 -2.62 -7.85
N VAL A 331 12.40 -3.72 -7.28
CA VAL A 331 13.67 -3.68 -6.51
C VAL A 331 14.89 -3.48 -7.42
N LEU A 332 14.84 -3.96 -8.67
CA LEU A 332 15.88 -3.71 -9.68
C LEU A 332 15.91 -2.23 -10.11
N GLY A 333 14.81 -1.51 -9.91
CA GLY A 333 14.74 -0.07 -10.16
C GLY A 333 15.63 0.78 -9.25
N GLY A 334 16.05 0.29 -8.09
CA GLY A 334 16.83 1.04 -7.10
C GLY A 334 16.21 2.39 -6.68
N PRO A 335 14.89 2.44 -6.35
CA PRO A 335 14.19 3.67 -6.06
C PRO A 335 14.75 4.42 -4.84
N VAL A 336 15.23 3.72 -3.81
CA VAL A 336 15.79 4.35 -2.61
C VAL A 336 17.11 5.04 -2.96
N THR A 337 17.98 4.37 -3.73
CA THR A 337 19.24 4.93 -4.20
C THR A 337 19.01 6.17 -5.06
N LEU A 338 18.06 6.11 -6.00
CA LEU A 338 17.71 7.26 -6.83
C LEU A 338 17.21 8.42 -5.97
N ALA A 339 16.31 8.15 -5.03
CA ALA A 339 15.76 9.16 -4.14
C ALA A 339 16.86 9.81 -3.28
N LEU A 340 17.78 9.04 -2.70
CA LEU A 340 18.90 9.57 -1.90
C LEU A 340 19.88 10.43 -2.71
N ARG A 341 20.09 10.11 -4.00
CA ARG A 341 20.91 10.92 -4.91
C ARG A 341 20.20 12.19 -5.40
N ALA A 342 18.89 12.09 -5.66
CA ALA A 342 18.10 13.21 -6.16
C ALA A 342 17.76 14.23 -5.07
N LEU A 343 17.43 13.76 -3.87
CA LEU A 343 17.02 14.62 -2.76
C LEU A 343 18.18 15.50 -2.26
N PRO A 344 17.93 16.78 -1.96
CA PRO A 344 18.97 17.68 -1.45
C PRO A 344 19.52 17.15 -0.12
N ALA A 345 20.83 17.31 0.08
CA ALA A 345 21.42 17.13 1.40
C ALA A 345 20.78 18.13 2.37
N THR A 346 20.49 17.68 3.60
CA THR A 346 20.03 18.59 4.66
C THR A 346 21.27 19.13 5.36
N ASP A 347 21.35 20.45 5.56
CA ASP A 347 22.40 21.03 6.39
C ASP A 347 22.35 20.44 7.79
N ARG A 348 23.52 20.14 8.37
CA ARG A 348 23.61 19.50 9.71
C ARG A 348 22.93 20.33 10.81
N ALA A 349 22.80 21.64 10.62
CA ALA A 349 22.13 22.56 11.53
C ALA A 349 20.64 22.81 11.21
N GLY A 350 20.13 22.30 10.09
CA GLY A 350 18.75 22.53 9.62
C GLY A 350 17.75 21.45 10.03
N PRO A 351 16.43 21.73 9.94
CA PRO A 351 15.39 20.76 10.25
C PRO A 351 15.42 19.56 9.28
N ALA A 352 15.27 18.34 9.80
CA ALA A 352 15.30 17.09 9.04
C ALA A 352 14.44 17.16 7.76
N GLY A 353 15.09 17.07 6.59
CA GLY A 353 14.46 17.09 5.28
C GLY A 353 14.14 15.70 4.74
N PRO A 354 13.46 15.57 3.58
CA PRO A 354 12.99 14.29 3.04
C PRO A 354 14.05 13.20 2.93
N ARG A 355 15.31 13.57 2.63
CA ARG A 355 16.45 12.64 2.59
C ARG A 355 16.73 12.02 3.96
N ALA A 356 16.68 12.81 5.03
CA ALA A 356 16.87 12.33 6.39
C ALA A 356 15.73 11.40 6.83
N TRP A 357 14.50 11.70 6.41
CA TRP A 357 13.31 10.85 6.66
C TRP A 357 13.45 9.49 5.99
N LEU A 358 13.84 9.47 4.71
CA LEU A 358 14.09 8.23 3.98
C LEU A 358 15.22 7.40 4.63
N LEU A 359 16.34 8.03 5.00
CA LEU A 359 17.43 7.34 5.70
C LEU A 359 16.97 6.76 7.05
N ALA A 360 16.18 7.51 7.82
CA ALA A 360 15.68 7.04 9.10
C ALA A 360 14.69 5.88 8.95
N LEU A 361 13.85 5.90 7.90
CA LEU A 361 12.93 4.81 7.59
C LEU A 361 13.69 3.52 7.24
N VAL A 362 14.64 3.62 6.30
CA VAL A 362 15.45 2.48 5.82
C VAL A 362 16.27 1.86 6.94
N HIS A 363 16.81 2.67 7.87
CA HIS A 363 17.63 2.19 8.98
C HIS A 363 16.84 2.02 10.29
N SER A 364 15.50 2.00 10.22
CA SER A 364 14.66 1.83 11.41
C SER A 364 14.78 0.42 12.02
N PRO A 365 14.50 0.26 13.33
CA PRO A 365 14.47 -1.07 13.96
C PRO A 365 13.46 -2.01 13.27
N LEU A 366 12.30 -1.48 12.88
CA LEU A 366 11.28 -2.22 12.14
C LEU A 366 11.83 -2.69 10.78
N ALA A 367 12.46 -1.81 10.01
CA ALA A 367 13.08 -2.20 8.75
C ALA A 367 14.16 -3.28 8.97
N ARG A 368 14.99 -3.17 10.01
CA ARG A 368 16.00 -4.19 10.36
C ARG A 368 15.39 -5.54 10.73
N PHE A 369 14.24 -5.55 11.41
CA PHE A 369 13.51 -6.76 11.77
C PHE A 369 12.89 -7.41 10.54
N LEU A 370 12.15 -6.64 9.72
CA LEU A 370 11.50 -7.12 8.51
C LEU A 370 12.49 -7.56 7.42
N THR A 371 13.70 -6.98 7.41
CA THR A 371 14.80 -7.38 6.52
C THR A 371 15.69 -8.47 7.10
N HIS A 372 15.30 -9.09 8.22
CA HIS A 372 15.96 -10.30 8.68
C HIS A 372 15.64 -11.45 7.71
N PRO A 373 16.62 -12.22 7.18
CA PRO A 373 16.38 -13.22 6.14
C PRO A 373 15.28 -14.23 6.47
N LEU A 374 15.30 -14.77 7.70
CA LEU A 374 14.27 -15.68 8.19
C LEU A 374 12.89 -15.02 8.30
N VAL A 375 12.80 -13.79 8.79
CA VAL A 375 11.53 -13.06 8.90
C VAL A 375 10.98 -12.78 7.51
N ALA A 376 11.80 -12.29 6.59
CA ALA A 376 11.40 -12.04 5.21
C ALA A 376 10.93 -13.32 4.52
N ALA A 377 11.65 -14.45 4.68
CA ALA A 377 11.24 -15.74 4.10
C ALA A 377 9.92 -16.25 4.69
N VAL A 378 9.77 -16.23 6.01
CA VAL A 378 8.55 -16.66 6.70
C VAL A 378 7.37 -15.79 6.33
N VAL A 379 7.54 -14.46 6.29
CA VAL A 379 6.47 -13.55 5.90
C VAL A 379 6.13 -13.70 4.41
N PHE A 380 7.10 -13.92 3.54
CA PHE A 380 6.88 -14.12 2.10
C PHE A 380 6.07 -15.39 1.81
N VAL A 381 6.48 -16.54 2.36
CA VAL A 381 5.81 -17.83 2.10
C VAL A 381 4.66 -18.09 3.06
N GLY A 382 4.89 -17.91 4.36
CA GLY A 382 3.94 -18.25 5.42
C GLY A 382 2.64 -17.48 5.31
N SER A 383 2.65 -16.28 4.73
CA SER A 383 1.43 -15.51 4.45
C SER A 383 0.44 -16.26 3.56
N TYR A 384 0.92 -17.02 2.57
CA TYR A 384 0.04 -17.84 1.72
C TYR A 384 -0.65 -18.93 2.55
N TYR A 385 0.12 -19.68 3.33
CA TYR A 385 -0.40 -20.75 4.17
C TYR A 385 -1.43 -20.23 5.18
N VAL A 386 -1.11 -19.11 5.86
CA VAL A 386 -2.03 -18.49 6.81
C VAL A 386 -3.30 -18.05 6.09
N LEU A 387 -3.20 -17.31 5.00
CA LEU A 387 -4.37 -16.76 4.32
C LEU A 387 -5.30 -17.85 3.78
N TYR A 388 -4.76 -18.81 3.02
CA TYR A 388 -5.57 -19.77 2.27
C TYR A 388 -5.97 -21.01 3.08
N PHE A 389 -5.27 -21.35 4.17
CA PHE A 389 -5.55 -22.56 4.95
C PHE A 389 -6.14 -22.30 6.34
N SER A 390 -6.19 -21.06 6.83
CA SER A 390 -6.86 -20.72 8.11
C SER A 390 -8.35 -20.40 7.99
N GLY A 391 -8.87 -20.25 6.76
CA GLY A 391 -10.20 -19.70 6.49
C GLY A 391 -10.23 -18.18 6.32
N LEU A 392 -9.15 -17.47 6.65
CA LEU A 392 -9.04 -16.02 6.54
C LEU A 392 -9.37 -15.50 5.13
N PHE A 393 -8.98 -16.22 4.07
CA PHE A 393 -9.29 -15.84 2.69
C PHE A 393 -10.80 -15.63 2.45
N GLY A 394 -11.64 -16.57 2.88
CA GLY A 394 -13.09 -16.49 2.64
C GLY A 394 -13.73 -15.27 3.30
N GLU A 395 -13.29 -14.94 4.52
CA GLU A 395 -13.74 -13.76 5.26
C GLU A 395 -13.18 -12.46 4.66
N ALA A 396 -11.89 -12.46 4.31
CA ALA A 396 -11.20 -11.31 3.76
C ALA A 396 -11.81 -10.84 2.43
N MET A 397 -12.30 -11.78 1.61
CA MET A 397 -12.89 -11.47 0.32
C MET A 397 -14.29 -10.82 0.41
N LEU A 398 -14.97 -10.89 1.56
CA LEU A 398 -16.27 -10.21 1.77
C LEU A 398 -16.15 -8.69 1.86
N TYR A 399 -14.93 -8.19 2.10
CA TYR A 399 -14.67 -6.77 2.32
C TYR A 399 -13.64 -6.25 1.33
N HIS A 400 -14.02 -5.24 0.55
CA HIS A 400 -13.15 -4.60 -0.43
C HIS A 400 -11.83 -4.11 0.20
N TRP A 401 -11.89 -3.45 1.35
CA TRP A 401 -10.69 -2.94 2.03
C TRP A 401 -9.71 -4.06 2.42
N SER A 402 -10.23 -5.23 2.78
CA SER A 402 -9.41 -6.38 3.18
C SER A 402 -8.73 -7.00 1.96
N HIS A 403 -9.43 -7.08 0.82
CA HIS A 403 -8.81 -7.45 -0.45
C HIS A 403 -7.72 -6.45 -0.87
N GLN A 404 -7.94 -5.15 -0.70
CA GLN A 404 -6.90 -4.15 -0.97
C GLN A 404 -5.69 -4.26 -0.03
N LEU A 405 -5.92 -4.56 1.25
CA LEU A 405 -4.85 -4.85 2.21
C LEU A 405 -4.08 -6.11 1.82
N MET A 406 -4.76 -7.14 1.33
CA MET A 406 -4.15 -8.37 0.82
C MET A 406 -3.24 -8.08 -0.39
N ASN A 407 -3.71 -7.29 -1.37
CA ASN A 407 -2.88 -6.83 -2.49
C ASN A 407 -1.63 -6.06 -2.02
N ALA A 408 -1.81 -5.15 -1.06
CA ALA A 408 -0.71 -4.35 -0.52
C ALA A 408 0.30 -5.22 0.22
N HIS A 409 -0.19 -6.16 1.04
CA HIS A 409 0.63 -7.11 1.78
C HIS A 409 1.51 -7.91 0.83
N PHE A 410 0.93 -8.57 -0.18
CA PHE A 410 1.68 -9.38 -1.12
C PHE A 410 2.70 -8.59 -1.95
N LEU A 411 2.36 -7.36 -2.35
CA LEU A 411 3.31 -6.46 -2.99
C LEU A 411 4.49 -6.07 -2.08
N VAL A 412 4.19 -5.74 -0.82
CA VAL A 412 5.20 -5.32 0.16
C VAL A 412 6.10 -6.49 0.59
N THR A 413 5.52 -7.65 0.88
CA THR A 413 6.29 -8.83 1.30
C THR A 413 7.17 -9.35 0.18
N GLY A 414 6.65 -9.37 -1.06
CA GLY A 414 7.45 -9.63 -2.25
C GLY A 414 8.59 -8.64 -2.40
N TYR A 415 8.32 -7.33 -2.29
CA TYR A 415 9.36 -6.30 -2.39
C TYR A 415 10.44 -6.48 -1.32
N LEU A 416 10.06 -6.76 -0.06
CA LEU A 416 11.01 -6.99 1.03
C LEU A 416 11.89 -8.22 0.78
N PHE A 417 11.31 -9.33 0.33
CA PHE A 417 12.05 -10.55 0.03
C PHE A 417 13.05 -10.32 -1.12
N TYR A 418 12.58 -9.81 -2.27
CA TYR A 418 13.45 -9.60 -3.41
C TYR A 418 14.46 -8.47 -3.20
N TRP A 419 14.19 -7.51 -2.30
CA TRP A 419 15.16 -6.51 -1.90
C TRP A 419 16.40 -7.14 -1.25
N LEU A 420 16.23 -8.17 -0.41
CA LEU A 420 17.34 -8.92 0.19
C LEU A 420 18.10 -9.78 -0.82
N VAL A 421 17.35 -10.37 -1.76
CA VAL A 421 17.87 -11.36 -2.70
C VAL A 421 18.60 -10.71 -3.86
N ILE A 422 17.93 -9.84 -4.63
CA ILE A 422 18.46 -9.26 -5.89
C ILE A 422 18.39 -7.73 -5.94
N GLY A 423 17.91 -7.10 -4.86
CA GLY A 423 17.74 -5.66 -4.78
C GLY A 423 19.04 -4.88 -4.95
N VAL A 424 18.93 -3.75 -5.64
CA VAL A 424 20.06 -2.85 -5.93
C VAL A 424 20.30 -1.85 -4.79
N ASP A 425 19.23 -1.53 -4.05
CA ASP A 425 19.29 -0.58 -2.94
C ASP A 425 20.01 -1.18 -1.73
N THR A 426 20.90 -0.40 -1.12
CA THR A 426 21.60 -0.83 0.09
C THR A 426 20.63 -0.87 1.27
N GLY A 427 20.39 -2.08 1.79
CA GLY A 427 19.60 -2.28 3.00
C GLY A 427 20.42 -2.30 4.29
N PRO A 428 19.77 -2.41 5.46
CA PRO A 428 20.44 -2.51 6.76
C PRO A 428 21.37 -3.73 6.89
N ARG A 429 21.12 -4.77 6.09
CA ARG A 429 21.89 -6.00 6.07
C ARG A 429 22.25 -6.35 4.62
N THR A 430 23.53 -6.59 4.38
CA THR A 430 24.02 -7.10 3.09
C THR A 430 24.32 -8.59 3.24
N LEU A 431 23.66 -9.42 2.45
CA LEU A 431 23.89 -10.86 2.44
C LEU A 431 24.99 -11.21 1.42
N PRO A 432 25.93 -12.11 1.78
CA PRO A 432 26.83 -12.73 0.81
C PRO A 432 26.05 -13.45 -0.31
N HIS A 433 26.66 -13.59 -1.48
CA HIS A 433 26.02 -14.23 -2.64
C HIS A 433 25.49 -15.64 -2.32
N LEU A 434 26.27 -16.46 -1.62
CA LEU A 434 25.86 -17.81 -1.21
C LEU A 434 24.66 -17.80 -0.25
N ALA A 435 24.60 -16.84 0.68
CA ALA A 435 23.46 -16.71 1.60
C ALA A 435 22.17 -16.31 0.86
N ARG A 436 22.27 -15.47 -0.18
CA ARG A 436 21.13 -15.14 -1.05
C ARG A 436 20.64 -16.35 -1.83
N LEU A 437 21.57 -17.14 -2.38
CA LEU A 437 21.25 -18.38 -3.09
C LEU A 437 20.56 -19.38 -2.15
N GLY A 438 21.12 -19.60 -0.96
CA GLY A 438 20.53 -20.47 0.06
C GLY A 438 19.14 -20.00 0.50
N LEU A 439 18.92 -18.68 0.62
CA LEU A 439 17.61 -18.12 0.98
C LEU A 439 16.54 -18.41 -0.09
N VAL A 440 16.86 -18.20 -1.36
CA VAL A 440 15.95 -18.50 -2.49
C VAL A 440 15.66 -20.00 -2.54
N PHE A 441 16.71 -20.83 -2.49
CA PHE A 441 16.58 -22.28 -2.51
C PHE A 441 15.75 -22.81 -1.33
N SER A 442 15.89 -22.20 -0.15
CA SER A 442 15.12 -22.60 1.04
C SER A 442 13.62 -22.33 0.90
N VAL A 443 13.23 -21.26 0.20
CA VAL A 443 11.82 -20.85 0.04
C VAL A 443 11.12 -21.60 -1.08
N MET A 444 11.84 -21.96 -2.13
CA MET A 444 11.32 -22.55 -3.36
C MET A 444 10.46 -23.81 -3.12
N PRO A 445 10.89 -24.84 -2.35
CA PRO A 445 10.05 -26.01 -2.08
C PRO A 445 8.72 -25.67 -1.42
N PHE A 446 8.71 -24.76 -0.44
CA PHE A 446 7.48 -24.40 0.26
C PHE A 446 6.50 -23.68 -0.68
N HIS A 447 7.00 -22.88 -1.62
CA HIS A 447 6.14 -22.25 -2.61
C HIS A 447 5.56 -23.28 -3.61
N ALA A 448 6.40 -24.21 -4.10
CA ALA A 448 5.96 -25.30 -4.97
C ALA A 448 4.88 -26.15 -4.28
N PHE A 449 5.12 -26.55 -3.03
CA PHE A 449 4.17 -27.34 -2.25
C PHE A 449 2.86 -26.59 -2.00
N PHE A 450 2.88 -25.29 -1.75
CA PHE A 450 1.66 -24.50 -1.63
C PHE A 450 0.75 -24.68 -2.87
N GLY A 451 1.29 -24.50 -4.09
CA GLY A 451 0.53 -24.69 -5.32
C GLY A 451 0.01 -26.11 -5.50
N VAL A 452 0.83 -27.12 -5.21
CA VAL A 452 0.42 -28.54 -5.27
C VAL A 452 -0.68 -28.85 -4.26
N ILE A 453 -0.60 -28.34 -3.03
CA ILE A 453 -1.63 -28.53 -2.01
C ILE A 453 -2.95 -27.92 -2.49
N VAL A 454 -2.95 -26.67 -2.98
CA VAL A 454 -4.15 -26.02 -3.52
C VAL A 454 -4.75 -26.81 -4.68
N MET A 455 -3.90 -27.32 -5.59
CA MET A 455 -4.32 -28.13 -6.73
C MET A 455 -4.94 -29.49 -6.31
N ASN A 456 -4.49 -30.09 -5.22
CA ASN A 456 -5.00 -31.39 -4.76
C ASN A 456 -6.09 -31.30 -3.69
N LYS A 457 -6.32 -30.11 -3.12
CA LYS A 457 -7.36 -29.88 -2.10
C LYS A 457 -8.75 -30.07 -2.73
N GLN A 458 -9.56 -30.92 -2.13
CA GLN A 458 -10.94 -31.19 -2.60
C GLN A 458 -11.98 -30.25 -1.99
N ASP A 459 -11.68 -29.64 -0.83
CA ASP A 459 -12.52 -28.59 -0.27
C ASP A 459 -12.25 -27.24 -0.96
N LEU A 460 -13.32 -26.47 -1.17
CA LEU A 460 -13.26 -25.16 -1.80
C LEU A 460 -12.76 -24.09 -0.82
N ILE A 461 -11.67 -23.42 -1.19
CA ILE A 461 -11.13 -22.26 -0.48
C ILE A 461 -12.04 -21.07 -0.77
N GLY A 462 -12.66 -20.50 0.27
CA GLY A 462 -13.61 -19.38 0.11
C GLY A 462 -14.97 -19.80 -0.47
N GLU A 463 -15.40 -21.04 -0.24
CA GLU A 463 -16.66 -21.59 -0.78
C GLU A 463 -17.87 -20.68 -0.60
N THR A 464 -18.12 -20.21 0.63
CA THR A 464 -19.25 -19.34 0.96
C THR A 464 -19.24 -18.07 0.10
N PHE A 465 -18.06 -17.46 -0.07
CA PHE A 465 -17.90 -16.26 -0.86
C PHE A 465 -18.21 -16.50 -2.34
N TYR A 466 -17.59 -17.52 -2.97
CA TYR A 466 -17.81 -17.81 -4.39
C TYR A 466 -19.25 -18.25 -4.70
N ARG A 467 -19.85 -19.05 -3.82
CA ARG A 467 -21.26 -19.43 -3.97
C ARG A 467 -22.20 -18.24 -3.81
N TYR A 468 -21.90 -17.31 -2.90
CA TYR A 468 -22.72 -16.10 -2.71
C TYR A 468 -22.60 -15.14 -3.90
N LEU A 469 -21.44 -15.03 -4.54
CA LEU A 469 -21.28 -14.25 -5.78
C LEU A 469 -22.15 -14.79 -6.94
N GLY A 470 -22.41 -16.10 -6.97
CA GLY A 470 -23.36 -16.71 -7.91
C GLY A 470 -22.98 -16.54 -9.38
N VAL A 471 -21.69 -16.60 -9.71
CA VAL A 471 -21.18 -16.41 -11.08
C VAL A 471 -21.56 -17.61 -11.96
N LEU A 472 -22.56 -17.45 -12.84
CA LEU A 472 -23.18 -18.55 -13.59
C LEU A 472 -22.26 -19.21 -14.63
N TRP A 473 -21.32 -18.45 -15.22
CA TRP A 473 -20.40 -18.95 -16.24
C TRP A 473 -19.18 -19.67 -15.66
N ASN A 474 -19.00 -19.70 -14.33
CA ASN A 474 -17.95 -20.45 -13.63
C ASN A 474 -18.54 -21.46 -12.62
N PRO A 475 -19.32 -22.47 -13.08
CA PRO A 475 -20.03 -23.37 -12.18
C PRO A 475 -19.10 -24.37 -11.45
N ASP A 476 -17.97 -24.74 -12.06
CA ASP A 476 -16.99 -25.67 -11.48
C ASP A 476 -15.89 -24.93 -10.72
N LEU A 477 -16.22 -24.51 -9.50
CA LEU A 477 -15.31 -23.81 -8.60
C LEU A 477 -14.07 -24.65 -8.24
N LEU A 478 -14.18 -25.98 -8.26
CA LEU A 478 -13.07 -26.86 -7.90
C LEU A 478 -12.05 -26.94 -9.04
N ALA A 479 -12.52 -26.99 -10.30
CA ALA A 479 -11.64 -26.86 -11.46
C ALA A 479 -10.92 -25.51 -11.48
N ASP A 480 -11.62 -24.41 -11.16
CA ASP A 480 -11.02 -23.08 -11.08
C ASP A 480 -9.96 -22.98 -9.95
N GLN A 481 -10.23 -23.60 -8.79
CA GLN A 481 -9.24 -23.72 -7.72
C GLN A 481 -8.00 -24.53 -8.14
N ARG A 482 -8.21 -25.66 -8.83
CA ARG A 482 -7.12 -26.50 -9.35
C ARG A 482 -6.23 -25.72 -10.32
N LEU A 483 -6.84 -24.95 -11.22
CA LEU A 483 -6.12 -24.05 -12.11
C LEU A 483 -5.34 -22.98 -11.32
N GLY A 484 -5.94 -22.40 -10.28
CA GLY A 484 -5.24 -21.47 -9.39
C GLY A 484 -4.03 -22.08 -8.69
N GLY A 485 -4.13 -23.33 -8.21
CA GLY A 485 -3.00 -24.08 -7.67
C GLY A 485 -1.88 -24.31 -8.68
N GLY A 486 -2.25 -24.64 -9.93
CA GLY A 486 -1.30 -24.75 -11.04
C GLY A 486 -0.61 -23.43 -11.40
N ILE A 487 -1.34 -22.32 -11.40
CA ILE A 487 -0.80 -20.97 -11.59
C ILE A 487 0.18 -20.62 -10.47
N ALA A 488 -0.20 -20.87 -9.21
CA ALA A 488 0.68 -20.62 -8.06
C ALA A 488 1.97 -21.44 -8.14
N TRP A 489 1.88 -22.71 -8.55
CA TRP A 489 3.06 -23.54 -8.77
C TRP A 489 3.95 -22.98 -9.90
N ALA A 490 3.41 -22.79 -11.11
CA ALA A 490 4.19 -22.38 -12.28
C ALA A 490 4.80 -20.97 -12.13
N ALA A 491 4.00 -20.01 -11.65
CA ALA A 491 4.45 -18.64 -11.45
C ALA A 491 5.42 -18.50 -10.27
N GLY A 492 5.46 -19.48 -9.36
CA GLY A 492 6.47 -19.58 -8.31
C GLY A 492 7.86 -19.91 -8.83
N GLU A 493 7.94 -21.00 -9.59
CA GLU A 493 9.22 -21.59 -9.96
C GLU A 493 9.96 -20.78 -11.03
N ILE A 494 9.25 -20.30 -12.06
CA ILE A 494 9.90 -19.64 -13.21
C ILE A 494 10.67 -18.37 -12.78
N PRO A 495 10.08 -17.40 -12.06
CA PRO A 495 10.80 -16.21 -11.62
C PRO A 495 11.94 -16.52 -10.63
N LEU A 496 11.74 -17.49 -9.72
CA LEU A 496 12.79 -17.88 -8.76
C LEU A 496 13.99 -18.50 -9.46
N VAL A 497 13.78 -19.34 -10.49
CA VAL A 497 14.86 -19.89 -11.31
C VAL A 497 15.60 -18.79 -12.06
N LEU A 498 14.89 -17.82 -12.65
CA LEU A 498 15.53 -16.68 -13.33
C LEU A 498 16.36 -15.83 -12.37
N VAL A 499 15.86 -15.58 -11.16
CA VAL A 499 16.59 -14.87 -10.10
C VAL A 499 17.81 -15.69 -9.67
N MET A 500 17.68 -17.01 -9.52
CA MET A 500 18.78 -17.90 -9.18
C MET A 500 19.90 -17.87 -10.24
N ILE A 501 19.54 -17.95 -11.53
CA ILE A 501 20.50 -17.80 -12.64
C ILE A 501 21.19 -16.44 -12.57
N ALA A 502 20.44 -15.36 -12.31
CA ALA A 502 21.01 -14.04 -12.17
C ALA A 502 21.98 -13.94 -10.97
N LEU A 503 21.68 -14.59 -9.85
CA LEU A 503 22.56 -14.61 -8.67
C LEU A 503 23.83 -15.41 -8.92
N LEU A 504 23.74 -16.57 -9.56
CA LEU A 504 24.89 -17.38 -9.96
C LEU A 504 25.80 -16.59 -10.91
N ALA A 505 25.22 -15.89 -11.89
CA ALA A 505 25.97 -15.03 -12.79
C ALA A 505 26.61 -13.82 -12.07
N GLN A 506 25.93 -13.24 -11.06
CA GLN A 506 26.50 -12.17 -10.25
C GLN A 506 27.67 -12.67 -9.39
N TRP A 507 27.54 -13.86 -8.81
CA TRP A 507 28.58 -14.49 -8.01
C TRP A 507 29.82 -14.82 -8.86
N ALA A 508 29.65 -15.50 -10.01
CA ALA A 508 30.76 -15.82 -10.91
C ALA A 508 31.53 -14.56 -11.38
N ARG A 509 30.81 -13.46 -11.67
CA ARG A 509 31.43 -12.17 -12.04
C ARG A 509 32.11 -11.47 -10.87
N HIS A 510 31.63 -11.66 -9.65
CA HIS A 510 32.26 -11.12 -8.45
C HIS A 510 33.61 -11.82 -8.22
N ASP A 511 33.60 -13.15 -8.25
CA ASP A 511 34.79 -13.98 -8.02
C ASP A 511 35.86 -13.75 -9.09
N ASP A 512 35.49 -13.64 -10.38
CA ASP A 512 36.43 -13.30 -11.47
C ASP A 512 37.07 -11.91 -11.28
N ARG A 513 36.32 -10.92 -10.77
CA ARG A 513 36.88 -9.59 -10.47
C ARG A 513 37.80 -9.60 -9.25
N GLU A 514 37.44 -10.37 -8.23
CA GLU A 514 38.24 -10.53 -7.03
C GLU A 514 39.55 -11.26 -7.36
N ALA A 515 39.50 -12.36 -8.10
CA ALA A 515 40.67 -13.07 -8.62
C ALA A 515 41.60 -12.12 -9.39
N ARG A 516 41.09 -11.37 -10.39
CA ARG A 516 41.89 -10.37 -11.13
C ARG A 516 42.42 -9.22 -10.28
N ARG A 517 41.80 -8.92 -9.13
CA ARG A 517 42.31 -7.90 -8.20
C ARG A 517 43.45 -8.48 -7.36
N VAL A 518 43.31 -9.72 -6.91
CA VAL A 518 44.35 -10.46 -6.20
C VAL A 518 45.56 -10.66 -7.11
N ASP A 519 45.38 -11.16 -8.33
CA ASP A 519 46.45 -11.34 -9.31
C ASP A 519 47.22 -10.03 -9.56
N ARG A 520 46.51 -8.92 -9.83
CA ARG A 520 47.16 -7.60 -10.00
C ARG A 520 47.92 -7.12 -8.75
N ARG A 521 47.46 -7.45 -7.54
CA ARG A 521 48.17 -7.12 -6.30
C ARG A 521 49.44 -7.95 -6.17
N LEU A 522 49.38 -9.23 -6.52
CA LEU A 522 50.53 -10.13 -6.54
C LEU A 522 51.57 -9.71 -7.60
N ASP A 523 51.13 -9.40 -8.82
CA ASP A 523 51.99 -8.94 -9.91
C ASP A 523 52.67 -7.58 -9.61
N SER A 524 52.03 -6.74 -8.79
CA SER A 524 52.60 -5.45 -8.36
C SER A 524 53.71 -5.56 -7.31
N GLY A 525 54.04 -6.77 -6.86
CA GLY A 525 55.06 -7.00 -5.81
C GLY A 525 54.63 -6.58 -4.41
N ALA A 526 53.34 -6.27 -4.20
CA ALA A 526 52.77 -5.97 -2.88
C ALA A 526 52.47 -7.29 -2.12
N SER A 527 53.50 -8.13 -1.97
CA SER A 527 53.48 -9.47 -1.36
C SER A 527 53.73 -9.47 0.15
N ASP A 528 53.69 -8.31 0.81
CA ASP A 528 53.94 -8.13 2.26
C ASP A 528 53.23 -9.18 3.13
N GLU A 529 52.06 -9.67 2.71
CA GLU A 529 51.28 -10.65 3.47
C GLU A 529 51.87 -12.07 3.40
N PHE A 530 52.39 -12.50 2.25
CA PHE A 530 53.10 -13.78 2.09
C PHE A 530 54.51 -13.72 2.67
N ASP A 531 55.20 -12.59 2.50
CA ASP A 531 56.53 -12.38 3.08
C ASP A 531 56.46 -12.28 4.61
N ALA A 532 55.45 -11.59 5.16
CA ALA A 532 55.20 -11.56 6.59
C ALA A 532 54.72 -12.92 7.14
N TYR A 533 53.92 -13.67 6.38
CA TYR A 533 53.51 -15.01 6.76
C TYR A 533 54.69 -16.00 6.75
N ASN A 534 55.53 -15.95 5.72
CA ASN A 534 56.78 -16.72 5.64
C ASN A 534 57.75 -16.32 6.76
N ALA A 535 57.86 -15.03 7.08
CA ALA A 535 58.66 -14.55 8.22
C ALA A 535 58.10 -15.01 9.59
N MET A 536 56.77 -15.10 9.72
CA MET A 536 56.11 -15.63 10.91
C MET A 536 56.35 -17.14 11.07
N LEU A 537 56.22 -17.92 9.99
CA LEU A 537 56.57 -19.34 9.97
C LEU A 537 58.05 -19.58 10.27
N ALA A 538 58.96 -18.75 9.73
CA ALA A 538 60.39 -18.82 10.03
C ALA A 538 60.69 -18.50 11.51
N LYS A 539 59.95 -17.57 12.13
CA LYS A 539 60.02 -17.32 13.58
C LYS A 539 59.53 -18.49 14.42
N LEU A 540 58.52 -19.23 13.94
CA LEU A 540 58.00 -20.42 14.62
C LEU A 540 58.95 -21.62 14.47
N SER A 541 59.54 -21.83 13.29
CA SER A 541 60.51 -22.91 13.07
C SER A 541 61.86 -22.65 13.74
N GLY A 542 62.31 -21.39 13.78
CA GLY A 542 63.56 -20.99 14.45
C GLY A 542 63.53 -21.07 15.98
N LYS A 543 62.35 -21.17 16.60
CA LYS A 543 62.20 -21.36 18.06
C LYS A 543 62.27 -22.83 18.51
N GLY A 544 62.30 -23.79 17.58
CA GLY A 544 62.42 -25.23 17.89
C GLY A 544 63.84 -25.75 18.06
N ASN A 545 64.88 -24.91 17.93
CA ASN A 545 66.28 -25.35 17.98
C ASN A 545 67.11 -24.56 19.02
N LYS A 546 66.58 -24.46 20.24
CA LYS A 546 67.40 -24.17 21.43
C LYS A 546 67.12 -25.24 22.47
N THR A 547 68.20 -26.00 22.71
CA THR A 547 68.48 -27.10 23.66
C THR A 547 68.00 -28.47 23.25
#